data_AF-A0A1F3WSN0-F1
#
_entry.id   AF-A0A1F3WSN0-F1
#
_cell.length_a   1.000
_cell.length_b   1.000
_cell.length_c   1.000
_cell.angle_alpha   90.00
_cell.angle_beta   90.00
_cell.angle_gamma   90.00
#
_symmetry.space_group_name_H-M   'P 1'
#
loop_
_entity.id
_entity.type
_entity.pdbx_description
1 polymer ?
#
loop_
_entity_poly.entity_id
_entity_poly.type
_entity_poly.pdbx_seq_one_letter_code
_entity_poly.pdbx_strand_id
1 'polypeptide(L)'
;MPQLATQQLDSIHSMLSAGHRNLRFERHSLVLWGTSCGGLVLASNRILTAEQFPLLEQRAIAWLILLALTVSGVSLLDWRLTRRAKQARDEAWSFIHRQVLKVWWLLMSVGVLLTFATFFYGGGYMIFAAWVVLTGLGLYVHGLFSEELLEWTGALIISIGIGMLAFRLNYTASQWVAASTLGLGLPLLAAMLDRGQQRAAWVRLVQSVGWLLFVLIPPLLAQRLANASVPPDAPVVSLEEFRRQPAAQQIVVLPAGSTIPVKIEVSGDVFRASNTSVLSLVLNEPVEVAMNNGQLTGDWRFPGKDWALAREIHWISIPWIKAELTPQTGPEIRTSLVVKTLHQPTN
;
A
#
# COMPACT_ATOMS: atom_id res chain seq x y z
N MET A 1 35.28 48.03 0.53
CA MET A 1 34.04 47.31 0.15
C MET A 1 34.22 45.84 -0.31
N PRO A 2 35.38 45.31 -0.76
CA PRO A 2 35.48 43.90 -1.16
C PRO A 2 35.54 42.89 0.00
N GLN A 3 36.02 43.30 1.18
CA GLN A 3 36.16 42.41 2.36
C GLN A 3 34.84 41.85 2.90
N LEU A 4 33.73 42.59 2.74
CA LEU A 4 32.40 42.16 3.19
C LEU A 4 31.84 41.01 2.34
N ALA A 5 32.11 41.03 1.03
CA ALA A 5 31.70 39.96 0.12
C ALA A 5 32.54 38.68 0.35
N THR A 6 33.83 38.82 0.62
CA THR A 6 34.71 37.68 0.93
C THR A 6 34.34 37.05 2.27
N GLN A 7 34.07 37.86 3.31
CA GLN A 7 33.57 37.34 4.59
C GLN A 7 32.20 36.66 4.49
N GLN A 8 31.30 37.15 3.63
CA GLN A 8 30.03 36.48 3.38
C GLN A 8 30.22 35.15 2.62
N LEU A 9 31.14 35.10 1.67
CA LEU A 9 31.45 33.85 0.97
C LEU A 9 32.14 32.84 1.89
N ASP A 10 33.03 33.27 2.77
CA ASP A 10 33.68 32.40 3.76
C ASP A 10 32.71 31.95 4.86
N SER A 11 31.74 32.78 5.24
CA SER A 11 30.68 32.36 6.18
C SER A 11 29.70 31.38 5.52
N ILE A 12 29.37 31.56 4.23
CA ILE A 12 28.60 30.60 3.45
C ILE A 12 29.39 29.29 3.26
N HIS A 13 30.68 29.38 2.96
CA HIS A 13 31.54 28.22 2.74
C HIS A 13 31.81 27.46 4.04
N SER A 14 31.97 28.16 5.17
CA SER A 14 32.04 27.54 6.51
C SER A 14 30.70 26.95 6.95
N MET A 15 29.57 27.60 6.66
CA MET A 15 28.24 27.01 6.90
C MET A 15 27.99 25.73 6.07
N LEU A 16 28.43 25.74 4.81
CA LEU A 16 28.31 24.58 3.91
C LEU A 16 29.29 23.46 4.28
N SER A 17 30.53 23.79 4.63
CA SER A 17 31.55 22.80 5.02
C SER A 17 31.35 22.24 6.43
N ALA A 18 30.74 23.01 7.34
CA ALA A 18 30.35 22.54 8.68
C ALA A 18 29.01 21.80 8.72
N GLY A 19 28.37 21.57 7.56
CA GLY A 19 27.12 20.80 7.47
C GLY A 19 25.97 21.42 8.27
N HIS A 20 25.90 22.75 8.40
CA HIS A 20 24.82 23.40 9.13
C HIS A 20 23.48 23.17 8.43
N ARG A 21 22.67 22.28 9.03
CA ARG A 21 21.31 22.00 8.57
C ARG A 21 20.42 23.18 8.92
N ASN A 22 20.26 24.08 7.95
CA ASN A 22 19.60 25.38 8.15
C ASN A 22 18.07 25.32 8.02
N LEU A 23 17.48 24.14 7.82
CA LEU A 23 16.04 23.99 7.62
C LEU A 23 15.41 23.34 8.84
N ARG A 24 14.55 24.07 9.55
CA ARG A 24 13.77 23.49 10.64
C ARG A 24 12.49 22.87 10.08
N PHE A 25 12.32 21.56 10.24
CA PHE A 25 11.09 20.87 9.90
C PHE A 25 10.08 21.04 11.03
N GLU A 26 8.84 21.43 10.72
CA GLU A 26 7.84 21.64 11.75
C GLU A 26 7.13 20.34 12.10
N ARG A 27 6.98 20.07 13.41
CA ARG A 27 6.42 18.81 13.92
C ARG A 27 4.95 18.62 13.49
N HIS A 28 4.17 19.70 13.43
CA HIS A 28 2.77 19.62 13.02
C HIS A 28 2.62 19.09 11.59
N SER A 29 3.59 19.34 10.71
CA SER A 29 3.56 18.85 9.33
C SER A 29 3.59 17.32 9.31
N LEU A 30 4.49 16.68 10.07
CA LEU A 30 4.53 15.22 10.17
C LEU A 30 3.23 14.63 10.73
N VAL A 31 2.65 15.28 11.75
CA VAL A 31 1.38 14.83 12.33
C VAL A 31 0.25 14.95 11.33
N LEU A 32 0.08 16.11 10.68
CA LEU A 32 -0.99 16.37 9.72
C LEU A 32 -0.92 15.44 8.51
N TRP A 33 0.26 15.33 7.89
CA TRP A 33 0.46 14.43 6.76
C TRP A 33 0.31 12.97 7.16
N GLY A 34 0.84 12.58 8.32
CA GLY A 34 0.71 11.22 8.84
C GLY A 34 -0.74 10.81 9.06
N THR A 35 -1.47 11.53 9.90
CA THR A 35 -2.86 11.18 10.24
C THR A 35 -3.77 11.22 9.01
N SER A 36 -3.54 12.15 8.08
CA SER A 36 -4.36 12.25 6.87
C SER A 36 -4.05 11.13 5.88
N CYS A 37 -2.78 10.79 5.65
CA CYS A 37 -2.42 9.66 4.80
C CYS A 37 -2.88 8.34 5.41
N GLY A 38 -2.63 8.09 6.70
CA GLY A 38 -3.06 6.87 7.39
C GLY A 38 -4.59 6.74 7.43
N GLY A 39 -5.29 7.83 7.71
CA GLY A 39 -6.75 7.89 7.67
C GLY A 39 -7.31 7.61 6.29
N LEU A 40 -6.73 8.22 5.24
CA LEU A 40 -7.13 7.97 3.86
C LEU A 40 -6.91 6.51 3.47
N VAL A 41 -5.74 5.93 3.79
CA VAL A 41 -5.43 4.52 3.50
C VAL A 41 -6.44 3.57 4.16
N LEU A 42 -6.87 3.83 5.39
CA LEU A 42 -7.82 2.96 6.10
C LEU A 42 -9.28 3.19 5.69
N ALA A 43 -9.66 4.43 5.40
CA ALA A 43 -11.04 4.81 5.13
C ALA A 43 -11.41 4.72 3.64
N SER A 44 -10.46 4.78 2.72
CA SER A 44 -10.73 4.93 1.29
C SER A 44 -11.66 3.87 0.73
N ASN A 45 -11.45 2.60 1.09
CA ASN A 45 -12.25 1.48 0.59
C ASN A 45 -13.67 1.44 1.18
N ARG A 46 -13.92 2.20 2.25
CA ARG A 46 -15.26 2.38 2.82
C ARG A 46 -15.97 3.61 2.25
N ILE A 47 -15.20 4.65 1.89
CA ILE A 47 -15.72 5.90 1.31
C ILE A 47 -16.12 5.68 -0.15
N LEU A 48 -15.27 4.99 -0.93
CA LEU A 48 -15.49 4.75 -2.36
C LEU A 48 -15.55 3.24 -2.62
N THR A 49 -16.77 2.71 -2.77
CA THR A 49 -16.98 1.28 -3.08
C THR A 49 -17.27 1.05 -4.56
N ALA A 50 -16.95 -0.16 -5.02
CA ALA A 50 -17.23 -0.56 -6.40
C ALA A 50 -18.73 -0.61 -6.71
N GLU A 51 -19.56 -0.86 -5.70
CA GLU A 51 -21.02 -0.90 -5.81
C GLU A 51 -21.62 0.50 -6.00
N GLN A 52 -21.06 1.52 -5.36
CA GLN A 52 -21.49 2.92 -5.51
C GLN A 52 -21.11 3.50 -6.87
N PHE A 53 -19.93 3.14 -7.38
CA PHE A 53 -19.39 3.62 -8.66
C PHE A 53 -19.09 2.43 -9.57
N PRO A 54 -20.09 1.87 -10.27
CA PRO A 54 -19.92 0.70 -11.11
C PRO A 54 -19.07 1.00 -12.35
N LEU A 55 -19.19 2.21 -12.89
CA LEU A 55 -18.40 2.67 -14.03
C LEU A 55 -16.98 3.06 -13.60
N LEU A 56 -15.98 2.52 -14.30
CA LEU A 56 -14.57 2.72 -14.02
C LEU A 56 -14.16 4.21 -14.02
N GLU A 57 -14.62 4.97 -15.02
CA GLU A 57 -14.31 6.39 -15.17
C GLU A 57 -14.84 7.22 -13.99
N GLN A 58 -16.07 6.94 -13.56
CA GLN A 58 -16.67 7.62 -12.40
C GLN A 58 -15.89 7.33 -11.13
N ARG A 59 -15.45 6.08 -10.94
CA ARG A 59 -14.63 5.67 -9.81
C ARG A 59 -13.26 6.37 -9.82
N ALA A 60 -12.63 6.47 -10.98
CA ALA A 60 -11.35 7.15 -11.15
C ALA A 60 -11.46 8.64 -10.81
N ILE A 61 -12.51 9.31 -11.29
CA ILE A 61 -12.79 10.73 -10.99
C ILE A 61 -13.09 10.92 -9.49
N ALA A 62 -13.90 10.05 -8.89
CA ALA A 62 -14.20 10.12 -7.46
C ALA A 62 -12.92 10.01 -6.59
N TRP A 63 -12.01 9.11 -6.96
CA TRP A 63 -10.71 8.97 -6.32
C TRP A 63 -9.83 10.21 -6.52
N LEU A 64 -9.80 10.77 -7.73
CA LEU A 64 -9.05 11.99 -8.00
C LEU A 64 -9.56 13.17 -7.16
N ILE A 65 -10.89 13.33 -7.04
CA ILE A 65 -11.52 14.36 -6.21
C ILE A 65 -11.15 14.15 -4.73
N LEU A 66 -11.28 12.91 -4.22
CA LEU A 66 -10.95 12.59 -2.83
C LEU A 66 -9.48 12.91 -2.51
N LEU A 67 -8.56 12.53 -3.39
CA LEU A 67 -7.14 12.84 -3.26
C LEU A 67 -6.87 14.35 -3.33
N ALA A 68 -7.46 15.05 -4.30
CA ALA A 68 -7.30 16.48 -4.46
C ALA A 68 -7.80 17.24 -3.22
N LEU A 69 -8.97 16.88 -2.69
CA LEU A 69 -9.52 17.46 -1.46
C LEU A 69 -8.62 17.20 -0.25
N THR A 70 -8.16 15.96 -0.09
CA THR A 70 -7.33 15.56 1.05
C THR A 70 -5.97 16.26 0.99
N VAL A 71 -5.25 16.17 -0.12
CA VAL A 71 -3.93 16.78 -0.31
C VAL A 71 -4.00 18.30 -0.19
N SER A 72 -5.00 18.94 -0.81
CA SER A 72 -5.17 20.40 -0.73
C SER A 72 -5.54 20.85 0.69
N GLY A 73 -6.44 20.12 1.37
CA GLY A 73 -6.87 20.42 2.73
C GLY A 73 -5.71 20.35 3.72
N VAL A 74 -4.96 19.25 3.70
CA VAL A 74 -3.77 19.06 4.56
C VAL A 74 -2.74 20.14 4.28
N SER A 75 -2.48 20.44 3.01
CA SER A 75 -1.49 21.43 2.62
C SER A 75 -1.88 22.85 3.02
N LEU A 76 -3.16 23.20 2.94
CA LEU A 76 -3.65 24.51 3.39
C LEU A 76 -3.49 24.66 4.90
N LEU A 77 -3.83 23.61 5.67
CA LEU A 77 -3.65 23.59 7.12
C LEU A 77 -2.18 23.69 7.50
N ASP A 78 -1.35 22.87 6.87
CA ASP A 78 0.10 22.85 7.10
C ASP A 78 0.75 24.19 6.75
N TRP A 79 0.37 24.80 5.62
CA TRP A 79 0.84 26.13 5.25
C TRP A 79 0.42 27.20 6.26
N ARG A 80 -0.84 27.19 6.71
CA ARG A 80 -1.33 28.17 7.71
C ARG A 80 -0.58 28.05 9.02
N LEU A 81 -0.38 26.83 9.52
CA LEU A 81 0.34 26.59 10.77
C LEU A 81 1.83 26.93 10.65
N THR A 82 2.48 26.50 9.56
CA THR A 82 3.89 26.79 9.31
C THR A 82 4.13 28.29 9.14
N ARG A 83 3.24 29.01 8.44
CA ARG A 83 3.32 30.47 8.31
C ARG A 83 3.20 31.16 9.67
N ARG A 84 2.24 30.75 10.51
CA ARG A 84 2.09 31.28 11.88
C ARG A 84 3.31 31.00 12.74
N ALA A 85 3.84 29.78 12.70
CA ALA A 85 5.02 29.39 13.47
C ALA A 85 6.27 30.20 13.08
N LYS A 86 6.47 30.42 11.77
CA LYS A 86 7.60 31.24 11.27
C LYS A 86 7.44 32.71 11.59
N GLN A 87 6.23 33.26 11.46
CA GLN A 87 5.94 34.64 11.86
C GLN A 87 6.19 34.88 13.35
N ALA A 88 5.85 33.92 14.21
CA ALA A 88 6.11 34.01 15.64
C ALA A 88 7.61 33.95 16.01
N ARG A 89 8.47 33.53 15.08
CA ARG A 89 9.93 33.43 15.26
C ARG A 89 10.71 34.43 14.41
N ASP A 90 10.03 35.32 13.70
CA ASP A 90 10.61 36.23 12.70
C ASP A 90 11.52 35.54 11.66
N GLU A 91 11.19 34.28 11.30
CA GLU A 91 11.95 33.47 10.36
C GLU A 91 11.46 33.66 8.91
N ALA A 92 12.38 33.99 8.01
CA ALA A 92 12.09 34.05 6.57
C ALA A 92 12.16 32.66 5.90
N TRP A 93 11.49 32.51 4.76
CA TRP A 93 11.54 31.29 3.95
C TRP A 93 12.82 31.24 3.12
N SER A 94 13.75 30.35 3.48
CA SER A 94 14.99 30.17 2.72
C SER A 94 14.73 29.64 1.30
N PHE A 95 15.69 29.90 0.39
CA PHE A 95 15.63 29.38 -0.97
C PHE A 95 15.56 27.84 -1.00
N ILE A 96 16.41 27.17 -0.22
CA ILE A 96 16.46 25.71 -0.11
C ILE A 96 15.10 25.16 0.32
N HIS A 97 14.47 25.78 1.33
CA HIS A 97 13.16 25.35 1.80
C HIS A 97 12.09 25.38 0.70
N ARG A 98 12.11 26.41 -0.16
CA ARG A 98 11.18 26.47 -1.31
C ARG A 98 11.45 25.37 -2.34
N GLN A 99 12.71 25.04 -2.60
CA GLN A 99 13.04 23.97 -3.57
C GLN A 99 12.66 22.59 -3.03
N VAL A 100 12.96 22.32 -1.77
CA VAL A 100 12.59 21.05 -1.12
C VAL A 100 11.06 20.90 -1.08
N LEU A 101 10.31 21.98 -0.82
CA LEU A 101 8.85 21.96 -0.87
C LEU A 101 8.32 21.67 -2.30
N LYS A 102 8.96 22.20 -3.36
CA LYS A 102 8.60 21.85 -4.74
C LYS A 102 8.82 20.37 -5.03
N VAL A 103 9.93 19.79 -4.55
CA VAL A 103 10.19 18.35 -4.70
C VAL A 103 9.10 17.55 -3.99
N TRP A 104 8.71 17.93 -2.77
CA TRP A 104 7.60 17.29 -2.07
C TRP A 104 6.30 17.32 -2.88
N TRP A 105 5.93 18.47 -3.43
CA TRP A 105 4.75 18.61 -4.27
C TRP A 105 4.83 17.78 -5.55
N LEU A 106 6.00 17.70 -6.17
CA LEU A 106 6.24 16.83 -7.32
C LEU A 106 5.96 15.36 -6.95
N LEU A 107 6.50 14.89 -5.83
CA LEU A 107 6.32 13.52 -5.36
C LEU A 107 4.85 13.21 -5.01
N MET A 108 4.15 14.13 -4.33
CA MET A 108 2.72 13.98 -4.06
C MET A 108 1.91 13.93 -5.35
N SER A 109 2.25 14.77 -6.34
CA SER A 109 1.58 14.80 -7.65
C SER A 109 1.80 13.50 -8.43
N VAL A 110 3.02 12.94 -8.37
CA VAL A 110 3.33 11.62 -8.92
C VAL A 110 2.50 10.54 -8.22
N GLY A 111 2.36 10.59 -6.90
CA GLY A 111 1.51 9.64 -6.16
C GLY A 111 0.03 9.71 -6.59
N VAL A 112 -0.51 10.92 -6.76
CA VAL A 112 -1.88 11.12 -7.27
C VAL A 112 -2.01 10.59 -8.69
N LEU A 113 -1.07 10.92 -9.57
CA LEU A 113 -1.06 10.45 -10.96
C LEU A 113 -0.99 8.93 -11.03
N LEU A 114 -0.10 8.29 -10.26
CA LEU A 114 -0.01 6.84 -10.19
C LEU A 114 -1.32 6.23 -9.71
N THR A 115 -1.95 6.81 -8.69
CA THR A 115 -3.25 6.30 -8.19
C THR A 115 -4.31 6.40 -9.28
N PHE A 116 -4.39 7.53 -9.98
CA PHE A 116 -5.32 7.70 -11.09
C PHE A 116 -5.03 6.75 -12.27
N ALA A 117 -3.76 6.56 -12.60
CA ALA A 117 -3.30 5.65 -13.65
C ALA A 117 -3.69 4.19 -13.37
N THR A 118 -3.78 3.77 -12.09
CA THR A 118 -4.14 2.38 -11.76
C THR A 118 -5.55 1.98 -12.21
N PHE A 119 -6.45 2.93 -12.43
CA PHE A 119 -7.77 2.63 -12.97
C PHE A 119 -7.70 2.19 -14.44
N PHE A 120 -6.76 2.74 -15.22
CA PHE A 120 -6.66 2.47 -16.66
C PHE A 120 -5.63 1.40 -17.00
N TYR A 121 -4.54 1.32 -16.23
CA TYR A 121 -3.40 0.43 -16.50
C TYR A 121 -3.27 -0.71 -15.50
N GLY A 122 -4.11 -0.76 -14.46
CA GLY A 122 -4.02 -1.73 -13.38
C GLY A 122 -2.86 -1.46 -12.41
N GLY A 123 -2.39 -2.47 -11.70
CA GLY A 123 -1.27 -2.31 -10.75
C GLY A 123 -1.65 -1.72 -9.39
N GLY A 124 -2.95 -1.64 -9.05
CA GLY A 124 -3.43 -1.13 -7.76
C GLY A 124 -2.84 -1.83 -6.53
N TYR A 125 -2.34 -3.06 -6.67
CA TYR A 125 -1.64 -3.77 -5.59
C TYR A 125 -0.30 -3.13 -5.19
N MET A 126 0.33 -2.33 -6.06
CA MET A 126 1.60 -1.65 -5.77
C MET A 126 1.42 -0.25 -5.17
N ILE A 127 0.19 0.27 -5.14
CA ILE A 127 -0.03 1.70 -4.90
C ILE A 127 0.41 2.14 -3.51
N PHE A 128 0.19 1.31 -2.49
CA PHE A 128 0.63 1.60 -1.13
C PHE A 128 2.15 1.64 -1.01
N ALA A 129 2.84 0.69 -1.66
CA ALA A 129 4.29 0.69 -1.70
C ALA A 129 4.83 1.95 -2.41
N ALA A 130 4.21 2.36 -3.52
CA ALA A 130 4.57 3.58 -4.23
C ALA A 130 4.42 4.83 -3.35
N TRP A 131 3.28 4.99 -2.68
CA TRP A 131 3.07 6.11 -1.75
C TRP A 131 4.06 6.10 -0.59
N VAL A 132 4.32 4.95 0.02
CA VAL A 132 5.32 4.80 1.09
C VAL A 132 6.70 5.23 0.58
N VAL A 133 7.16 4.76 -0.57
CA VAL A 133 8.46 5.15 -1.15
C VAL A 133 8.50 6.65 -1.47
N LEU A 134 7.47 7.21 -2.10
CA LEU A 134 7.43 8.64 -2.46
C LEU A 134 7.46 9.53 -1.22
N THR A 135 6.71 9.18 -0.17
CA THR A 135 6.76 9.88 1.11
C THR A 135 8.13 9.75 1.77
N GLY A 136 8.71 8.54 1.80
CA GLY A 136 10.04 8.30 2.33
C GLY A 136 11.12 9.10 1.60
N LEU A 137 11.06 9.18 0.28
CA LEU A 137 11.95 10.01 -0.54
C LEU A 137 11.78 11.50 -0.22
N GLY A 138 10.54 11.96 -0.08
CA GLY A 138 10.25 13.34 0.32
C GLY A 138 10.84 13.69 1.68
N LEU A 139 10.73 12.79 2.66
CA LEU A 139 11.33 12.97 3.99
C LEU A 139 12.85 12.86 3.97
N TYR A 140 13.41 11.95 3.20
CA TYR A 140 14.86 11.80 3.04
C TYR A 140 15.49 13.08 2.50
N VAL A 141 14.92 13.64 1.43
CA VAL A 141 15.37 14.91 0.84
C VAL A 141 15.24 16.06 1.85
N HIS A 142 14.15 16.14 2.61
CA HIS A 142 14.04 17.13 3.70
C HIS A 142 15.09 16.91 4.79
N GLY A 143 15.35 15.67 5.16
CA GLY A 143 16.31 15.27 6.18
C GLY A 143 17.70 15.76 5.87
N LEU A 144 18.17 15.60 4.63
CA LEU A 144 19.49 16.07 4.17
C LEU A 144 19.76 17.54 4.52
N PHE A 145 18.72 18.38 4.53
CA PHE A 145 18.82 19.81 4.83
C PHE A 145 18.31 20.20 6.22
N SER A 146 17.75 19.26 6.99
CA SER A 146 17.04 19.52 8.25
C SER A 146 17.60 18.80 9.47
N GLU A 147 17.33 17.50 9.63
CA GLU A 147 17.74 16.72 10.80
C GLU A 147 18.15 15.30 10.37
N GLU A 148 19.21 14.76 10.99
CA GLU A 148 19.76 13.43 10.66
C GLU A 148 18.73 12.31 10.90
N LEU A 149 17.91 12.44 11.94
CA LEU A 149 16.88 11.45 12.24
C LEU A 149 15.81 11.38 11.14
N LEU A 150 15.46 12.52 10.54
CA LEU A 150 14.48 12.61 9.45
C LEU A 150 15.01 11.92 8.18
N GLU A 151 16.30 12.08 7.90
CA GLU A 151 17.01 11.41 6.81
C GLU A 151 17.00 9.88 6.99
N TRP A 152 17.41 9.40 8.17
CA TRP A 152 17.43 7.95 8.48
C TRP A 152 16.03 7.34 8.39
N THR A 153 15.03 8.05 8.93
CA THR A 153 13.64 7.58 8.91
C THR A 153 13.08 7.58 7.48
N GLY A 154 13.40 8.59 6.67
CA GLY A 154 13.07 8.61 5.24
C GLY A 154 13.63 7.39 4.50
N ALA A 155 14.89 7.04 4.74
CA ALA A 155 15.52 5.85 4.16
C ALA A 155 14.86 4.54 4.64
N LEU A 156 14.47 4.45 5.91
CA LEU A 156 13.72 3.30 6.44
C LEU A 156 12.34 3.17 5.79
N ILE A 157 11.60 4.28 5.62
CA ILE A 157 10.30 4.28 4.94
C ILE A 157 10.45 3.80 3.50
N ILE A 158 11.47 4.26 2.75
CA ILE A 158 11.77 3.75 1.40
C ILE A 158 12.01 2.24 1.44
N SER A 159 12.82 1.77 2.39
CA SER A 159 13.15 0.35 2.54
C SER A 159 11.93 -0.51 2.85
N ILE A 160 10.99 -0.01 3.68
CA ILE A 160 9.69 -0.65 3.93
C ILE A 160 8.92 -0.79 2.62
N GLY A 161 8.78 0.30 1.85
CA GLY A 161 8.07 0.28 0.58
C GLY A 161 8.68 -0.70 -0.45
N ILE A 162 10.00 -0.77 -0.55
CA ILE A 162 10.71 -1.77 -1.37
C ILE A 162 10.44 -3.18 -0.84
N GLY A 163 10.51 -3.37 0.49
CA GLY A 163 10.22 -4.64 1.15
C GLY A 163 8.81 -5.15 0.84
N MET A 164 7.80 -4.26 0.83
CA MET A 164 6.42 -4.63 0.48
C MET A 164 6.35 -5.30 -0.91
N LEU A 165 7.11 -4.79 -1.88
CA LEU A 165 7.17 -5.34 -3.24
C LEU A 165 8.05 -6.59 -3.32
N ALA A 166 9.23 -6.57 -2.70
CA ALA A 166 10.18 -7.69 -2.70
C ALA A 166 9.56 -8.96 -2.08
N PHE A 167 8.81 -8.79 -0.99
CA PHE A 167 8.08 -9.88 -0.32
C PHE A 167 6.68 -10.12 -0.89
N ARG A 168 6.28 -9.40 -1.94
CA ARG A 168 4.99 -9.55 -2.64
C ARG A 168 3.82 -9.56 -1.66
N LEU A 169 3.77 -8.56 -0.78
CA LEU A 169 2.67 -8.41 0.15
C LEU A 169 1.36 -8.23 -0.62
N ASN A 170 0.27 -8.87 -0.17
CA ASN A 170 -1.04 -8.65 -0.76
C ASN A 170 -1.52 -7.22 -0.49
N TYR A 171 -2.64 -6.87 -1.13
CA TYR A 171 -3.23 -5.54 -1.00
C TYR A 171 -3.54 -5.18 0.47
N THR A 172 -4.16 -6.08 1.22
CA THR A 172 -4.57 -5.82 2.62
C THR A 172 -3.38 -5.66 3.56
N ALA A 173 -2.37 -6.53 3.48
CA ALA A 173 -1.14 -6.40 4.26
C ALA A 173 -0.41 -5.11 3.91
N SER A 174 -0.33 -4.78 2.61
CA SER A 174 0.27 -3.52 2.15
C SER A 174 -0.47 -2.31 2.69
N GLN A 175 -1.81 -2.36 2.75
CA GLN A 175 -2.66 -1.33 3.34
C GLN A 175 -2.34 -1.12 4.82
N TRP A 176 -2.28 -2.18 5.61
CA TRP A 176 -1.96 -2.10 7.05
C TRP A 176 -0.55 -1.58 7.31
N VAL A 177 0.44 -2.04 6.53
CA VAL A 177 1.82 -1.56 6.61
C VAL A 177 1.90 -0.07 6.27
N ALA A 178 1.26 0.37 5.19
CA ALA A 178 1.25 1.78 4.81
C ALA A 178 0.50 2.65 5.83
N ALA A 179 -0.67 2.21 6.30
CA ALA A 179 -1.45 2.91 7.33
C ALA A 179 -0.64 3.08 8.63
N SER A 180 0.06 2.04 9.07
CA SER A 180 0.89 2.10 10.27
C SER A 180 2.13 2.99 10.06
N THR A 181 2.86 2.78 8.96
CA THR A 181 4.08 3.52 8.64
C THR A 181 3.83 5.01 8.49
N LEU A 182 2.75 5.40 7.81
CA LEU A 182 2.41 6.81 7.59
C LEU A 182 1.59 7.38 8.76
N GLY A 183 0.54 6.69 9.16
CA GLY A 183 -0.43 7.14 10.17
C GLY A 183 0.08 7.15 11.59
N LEU A 184 0.93 6.21 11.98
CA LEU A 184 1.55 6.15 13.30
C LEU A 184 3.00 6.60 13.27
N GLY A 185 3.73 6.21 12.22
CA GLY A 185 5.15 6.50 12.08
C GLY A 185 5.47 7.99 11.96
N LEU A 186 4.74 8.76 11.14
CA LEU A 186 5.02 10.19 11.00
C LEU A 186 4.72 10.99 12.28
N PRO A 187 3.57 10.79 12.98
CA PRO A 187 3.35 11.44 14.27
C PRO A 187 4.38 11.05 15.33
N LEU A 188 4.78 9.77 15.39
CA LEU A 188 5.84 9.34 16.31
C LEU A 188 7.17 10.02 15.98
N LEU A 189 7.53 10.08 14.70
CA LEU A 189 8.72 10.80 14.25
C LEU A 189 8.68 12.26 14.69
N ALA A 190 7.52 12.91 14.62
CA ALA A 190 7.33 14.28 15.09
C ALA A 190 7.66 14.46 16.58
N ALA A 191 7.33 13.48 17.41
CA ALA A 191 7.67 13.48 18.83
C ALA A 191 9.17 13.28 19.07
N MET A 192 9.85 12.55 18.18
CA MET A 192 11.28 12.23 18.27
C MET A 192 12.21 13.30 17.68
N LEU A 193 11.71 14.22 16.86
CA LEU A 193 12.52 15.31 16.28
C LEU A 193 13.05 16.24 17.38
N ASP A 194 14.33 16.59 17.32
CA ASP A 194 15.06 17.24 18.43
C ASP A 194 15.44 18.71 18.16
N ARG A 195 14.80 19.34 17.15
CA ARG A 195 14.95 20.77 16.84
C ARG A 195 16.41 21.16 16.56
N GLY A 196 17.13 20.31 15.85
CA GLY A 196 18.51 20.58 15.40
C GLY A 196 19.61 20.27 16.43
N GLN A 197 19.32 19.63 17.56
CA GLN A 197 20.37 19.14 18.46
C GLN A 197 21.04 17.89 17.88
N GLN A 198 22.38 17.90 17.79
CA GLN A 198 23.14 16.72 17.39
C GLN A 198 23.14 15.69 18.53
N ARG A 199 22.54 14.52 18.27
CA ARG A 199 22.60 13.37 19.17
C ARG A 199 23.65 12.37 18.71
N ALA A 200 24.26 11.70 19.69
CA ALA A 200 25.18 10.59 19.43
C ALA A 200 24.53 9.55 18.52
N ALA A 201 25.32 8.97 17.61
CA ALA A 201 24.83 8.04 16.59
C ALA A 201 24.08 6.83 17.19
N TRP A 202 24.51 6.34 18.35
CA TRP A 202 23.85 5.21 19.02
C TRP A 202 22.42 5.55 19.47
N VAL A 203 22.18 6.76 19.98
CA VAL A 203 20.83 7.19 20.43
C VAL A 203 19.88 7.22 19.23
N ARG A 204 20.38 7.72 18.10
CA ARG A 204 19.63 7.75 16.85
C ARG A 204 19.35 6.36 16.30
N LEU A 205 20.33 5.45 16.38
CA LEU A 205 20.13 4.06 16.01
C LEU A 205 19.02 3.41 16.86
N VAL A 206 19.06 3.59 18.19
CA VAL A 206 18.02 3.08 19.10
C VAL A 206 16.66 3.70 18.78
N GLN A 207 16.61 5.00 18.51
CA GLN A 207 15.41 5.71 18.07
C GLN A 207 14.86 5.14 16.76
N SER A 208 15.70 4.94 15.74
CA SER A 208 15.31 4.40 14.45
C SER A 208 14.82 2.95 14.56
N VAL A 209 15.49 2.11 15.36
CA VAL A 209 15.05 0.74 15.64
C VAL A 209 13.73 0.73 16.40
N GLY A 210 13.59 1.56 17.44
CA GLY A 210 12.35 1.70 18.19
C GLY A 210 11.19 2.18 17.32
N TRP A 211 11.45 3.15 16.44
CA TRP A 211 10.47 3.63 15.46
C TRP A 211 10.06 2.52 14.49
N LEU A 212 11.04 1.78 13.94
CA LEU A 212 10.78 0.68 13.01
C LEU A 212 9.93 -0.42 13.65
N LEU A 213 10.26 -0.83 14.88
CA LEU A 213 9.47 -1.78 15.66
C LEU A 213 8.06 -1.25 15.88
N PHE A 214 7.92 0.02 16.27
CA PHE A 214 6.61 0.61 16.52
C PHE A 214 5.70 0.63 15.29
N VAL A 215 6.24 0.86 14.09
CA VAL A 215 5.42 0.87 12.86
C VAL A 215 5.17 -0.53 12.29
N LEU A 216 6.04 -1.51 12.54
CA LEU A 216 5.87 -2.87 12.01
C LEU A 216 5.13 -3.82 12.96
N ILE A 217 5.15 -3.60 14.27
CA ILE A 217 4.42 -4.43 15.23
C ILE A 217 2.91 -4.40 14.99
N PRO A 218 2.22 -3.24 14.83
CA PRO A 218 0.78 -3.21 14.60
C PRO A 218 0.32 -4.03 13.38
N PRO A 219 0.89 -3.90 12.17
CA PRO A 219 0.47 -4.73 11.04
C PRO A 219 0.81 -6.20 11.24
N LEU A 220 1.92 -6.54 11.92
CA LEU A 220 2.25 -7.94 12.26
C LEU A 220 1.25 -8.54 13.25
N LEU A 221 0.84 -7.79 14.27
CA LEU A 221 -0.19 -8.21 15.23
C LEU A 221 -1.55 -8.33 14.55
N ALA A 222 -1.92 -7.36 13.70
CA ALA A 222 -3.15 -7.43 12.92
C ALA A 222 -3.18 -8.67 12.02
N GLN A 223 -2.07 -8.98 11.36
CA GLN A 223 -1.94 -10.21 10.55
C GLN A 223 -2.02 -11.46 11.43
N ARG A 224 -1.35 -11.50 12.58
CA ARG A 224 -1.41 -12.65 13.49
C ARG A 224 -2.81 -12.88 14.05
N LEU A 225 -3.49 -11.82 14.48
CA LEU A 225 -4.86 -11.87 14.98
C LEU A 225 -5.83 -12.29 13.89
N ALA A 226 -5.65 -11.75 12.67
CA ALA A 226 -6.41 -12.20 11.52
C ALA A 226 -6.18 -13.70 11.29
N ASN A 227 -4.94 -14.17 11.26
CA ASN A 227 -4.63 -15.58 11.01
C ASN A 227 -5.09 -16.52 12.13
N ALA A 228 -5.15 -16.06 13.39
CA ALA A 228 -5.65 -16.85 14.52
C ALA A 228 -7.15 -17.20 14.41
N SER A 229 -7.94 -16.42 13.66
CA SER A 229 -9.38 -16.64 13.47
C SER A 229 -9.67 -17.76 12.46
N VAL A 230 -9.39 -19.00 12.82
CA VAL A 230 -9.68 -20.18 11.98
C VAL A 230 -11.19 -20.42 11.92
N PRO A 231 -11.74 -20.92 10.80
CA PRO A 231 -13.14 -21.35 10.74
C PRO A 231 -13.46 -22.32 11.89
N PRO A 232 -14.63 -22.17 12.57
CA PRO A 232 -15.02 -23.10 13.62
C PRO A 232 -15.21 -24.50 13.04
N ASP A 233 -14.90 -25.52 13.83
CA ASP A 233 -15.18 -26.90 13.44
C ASP A 233 -16.69 -27.07 13.22
N ALA A 234 -17.04 -27.54 12.03
CA ALA A 234 -18.41 -27.73 11.57
C ALA A 234 -18.51 -29.12 10.90
N PRO A 235 -19.72 -29.70 10.79
CA PRO A 235 -19.88 -31.00 10.17
C PRO A 235 -19.36 -30.97 8.72
N VAL A 236 -18.53 -31.97 8.41
CA VAL A 236 -17.99 -32.18 7.06
C VAL A 236 -19.02 -32.96 6.26
N VAL A 237 -19.53 -32.37 5.19
CA VAL A 237 -20.57 -32.94 4.32
C VAL A 237 -20.09 -33.05 2.88
N SER A 238 -20.66 -33.99 2.14
CA SER A 238 -20.40 -34.10 0.71
C SER A 238 -21.05 -32.96 -0.07
N LEU A 239 -20.53 -32.66 -1.27
CA LEU A 239 -21.17 -31.67 -2.16
C LEU A 239 -22.62 -32.03 -2.51
N GLU A 240 -22.96 -33.32 -2.58
CA GLU A 240 -24.33 -33.77 -2.84
C GLU A 240 -25.26 -33.49 -1.66
N GLU A 241 -24.78 -33.74 -0.45
CA GLU A 241 -25.51 -33.49 0.79
C GLU A 241 -25.72 -31.99 1.03
N PHE A 242 -24.69 -31.18 0.79
CA PHE A 242 -24.78 -29.72 0.79
C PHE A 242 -25.90 -29.21 -0.14
N ARG A 243 -26.02 -29.78 -1.35
CA ARG A 243 -27.05 -29.41 -2.33
C ARG A 243 -28.46 -29.80 -1.87
N ARG A 244 -28.61 -30.85 -1.07
CA ARG A 244 -29.90 -31.32 -0.57
C ARG A 244 -30.35 -30.52 0.65
N GLN A 245 -29.44 -30.27 1.59
CA GLN A 245 -29.79 -29.65 2.86
C GLN A 245 -28.66 -28.72 3.36
N PRO A 246 -28.63 -27.46 2.88
CA PRO A 246 -27.62 -26.51 3.33
C PRO A 246 -27.86 -26.11 4.79
N ALA A 247 -26.91 -26.45 5.67
CA ALA A 247 -26.87 -25.97 7.04
C ALA A 247 -26.24 -24.56 7.15
N ALA A 248 -26.49 -23.90 8.28
CA ALA A 248 -25.94 -22.58 8.58
C ALA A 248 -24.41 -22.58 8.68
N GLN A 249 -23.79 -23.61 9.24
CA GLN A 249 -22.34 -23.78 9.28
C GLN A 249 -21.99 -25.23 8.95
N GLN A 250 -21.16 -25.43 7.95
CA GLN A 250 -20.75 -26.75 7.47
C GLN A 250 -19.49 -26.62 6.63
N ILE A 251 -18.73 -27.71 6.54
CA ILE A 251 -17.57 -27.82 5.68
C ILE A 251 -17.97 -28.71 4.51
N VAL A 252 -17.77 -28.23 3.28
CA VAL A 252 -18.15 -28.98 2.08
C VAL A 252 -16.91 -29.59 1.46
N VAL A 253 -16.93 -30.90 1.23
CA VAL A 253 -15.87 -31.60 0.51
C VAL A 253 -16.13 -31.50 -0.98
N LEU A 254 -15.18 -30.90 -1.70
CA LEU A 254 -15.08 -30.93 -3.15
C LEU A 254 -14.14 -32.07 -3.54
N PRO A 255 -14.63 -33.13 -4.22
CA PRO A 255 -13.79 -34.25 -4.59
C PRO A 255 -12.76 -33.87 -5.66
N ALA A 256 -11.65 -34.62 -5.73
CA ALA A 256 -10.73 -34.53 -6.85
C ALA A 256 -11.45 -34.81 -8.17
N GLY A 257 -11.03 -34.16 -9.24
CA GLY A 257 -11.70 -34.18 -10.54
C GLY A 257 -12.91 -33.24 -10.63
N SER A 258 -13.30 -32.56 -9.55
CA SER A 258 -14.37 -31.56 -9.60
C SER A 258 -14.02 -30.42 -10.56
N THR A 259 -14.91 -30.14 -11.51
CA THR A 259 -14.78 -29.00 -12.41
C THR A 259 -15.31 -27.73 -11.75
N ILE A 260 -14.45 -26.75 -11.56
CA ILE A 260 -14.77 -25.41 -11.05
C ILE A 260 -14.85 -24.45 -12.25
N PRO A 261 -16.05 -23.98 -12.62
CA PRO A 261 -16.20 -23.03 -13.70
C PRO A 261 -15.78 -21.63 -13.25
N VAL A 262 -14.70 -21.10 -13.83
CA VAL A 262 -14.28 -19.70 -13.62
C VAL A 262 -14.88 -18.87 -14.74
N LYS A 263 -15.84 -18.01 -14.40
CA LYS A 263 -16.45 -17.08 -15.36
C LYS A 263 -15.54 -15.86 -15.50
N ILE A 264 -15.05 -15.62 -16.71
CA ILE A 264 -14.23 -14.46 -17.03
C ILE A 264 -15.00 -13.63 -18.05
N GLU A 265 -15.44 -12.44 -17.62
CA GLU A 265 -16.06 -11.50 -18.52
C GLU A 265 -14.96 -10.68 -19.22
N VAL A 266 -14.84 -10.86 -20.53
CA VAL A 266 -13.92 -10.09 -21.37
C VAL A 266 -14.77 -9.27 -22.35
N SER A 267 -14.66 -7.95 -22.26
CA SER A 267 -15.39 -7.01 -23.10
C SER A 267 -14.49 -5.85 -23.49
N GLY A 268 -14.84 -5.15 -24.58
CA GLY A 268 -14.14 -3.98 -25.07
C GLY A 268 -14.76 -3.46 -26.38
N ASP A 269 -14.17 -2.42 -26.97
CA ASP A 269 -14.75 -1.73 -28.14
C ASP A 269 -15.02 -2.67 -29.32
N VAL A 270 -14.15 -3.66 -29.52
CA VAL A 270 -14.25 -4.66 -30.59
C VAL A 270 -14.73 -6.03 -30.09
N PHE A 271 -14.92 -6.20 -28.78
CA PHE A 271 -15.27 -7.48 -28.15
C PHE A 271 -16.57 -7.36 -27.37
N ARG A 272 -17.59 -8.10 -27.80
CA ARG A 272 -18.80 -8.27 -27.00
C ARG A 272 -18.55 -9.34 -25.93
N ALA A 273 -18.93 -9.05 -24.68
CA ALA A 273 -18.90 -10.04 -23.60
C ALA A 273 -19.64 -11.31 -24.02
N SER A 274 -18.99 -12.46 -23.90
CA SER A 274 -19.63 -13.75 -24.11
C SER A 274 -20.10 -14.32 -22.79
N ASN A 275 -21.38 -14.67 -22.72
CA ASN A 275 -21.95 -15.39 -21.58
C ASN A 275 -21.42 -16.83 -21.47
N THR A 276 -20.67 -17.32 -22.47
CA THR A 276 -20.11 -18.68 -22.52
C THR A 276 -18.62 -18.73 -22.18
N SER A 277 -17.96 -17.60 -21.91
CA SER A 277 -16.54 -17.58 -21.52
C SER A 277 -16.33 -18.15 -20.12
N VAL A 278 -16.16 -19.47 -20.05
CA VAL A 278 -15.90 -20.24 -18.83
C VAL A 278 -14.54 -20.93 -18.96
N LEU A 279 -13.62 -20.58 -18.07
CA LEU A 279 -12.38 -21.32 -17.86
C LEU A 279 -12.65 -22.44 -16.84
N SER A 280 -12.77 -23.67 -17.31
CA SER A 280 -12.98 -24.83 -16.45
C SER A 280 -11.66 -25.24 -15.78
N LEU A 281 -11.56 -25.06 -14.46
CA LEU A 281 -10.47 -25.60 -13.66
C LEU A 281 -10.87 -26.96 -13.13
N VAL A 282 -9.91 -27.90 -13.07
CA VAL A 282 -10.13 -29.23 -12.48
C VAL A 282 -9.35 -29.32 -11.19
N LEU A 283 -10.01 -29.73 -10.11
CA LEU A 283 -9.33 -29.98 -8.84
C LEU A 283 -8.46 -31.24 -8.95
N ASN A 284 -7.17 -31.11 -8.70
CA ASN A 284 -6.25 -32.25 -8.70
C ASN A 284 -6.40 -33.12 -7.45
N GLU A 285 -6.83 -32.51 -6.35
CA GLU A 285 -6.94 -33.13 -5.02
C GLU A 285 -8.27 -32.73 -4.37
N PRO A 286 -8.79 -33.53 -3.43
CA PRO A 286 -9.97 -33.15 -2.69
C PRO A 286 -9.68 -31.93 -1.81
N VAL A 287 -10.63 -31.00 -1.74
CA VAL A 287 -10.52 -29.77 -0.94
C VAL A 287 -11.77 -29.61 -0.09
N GLU A 288 -11.57 -29.28 1.18
CA GLU A 288 -12.62 -28.88 2.10
C GLU A 288 -12.77 -27.35 2.07
N VAL A 289 -13.99 -26.86 1.90
CA VAL A 289 -14.30 -25.41 1.90
C VAL A 289 -15.26 -25.08 3.03
N ALA A 290 -14.99 -23.99 3.76
CA ALA A 290 -15.85 -23.55 4.85
C ALA A 290 -17.04 -22.73 4.32
N MET A 291 -18.25 -23.11 4.75
CA MET A 291 -19.50 -22.43 4.42
C MET A 291 -20.11 -21.77 5.65
N ASN A 292 -20.64 -20.56 5.47
CA ASN A 292 -21.41 -19.84 6.47
C ASN A 292 -22.69 -19.29 5.83
N ASN A 293 -23.85 -19.68 6.37
CA ASN A 293 -25.19 -19.37 5.88
C ASN A 293 -25.35 -19.61 4.37
N GLY A 294 -24.86 -20.76 3.89
CA GLY A 294 -24.92 -21.14 2.47
C GLY A 294 -23.96 -20.36 1.56
N GLN A 295 -23.15 -19.44 2.10
CA GLN A 295 -22.12 -18.71 1.37
C GLN A 295 -20.73 -19.26 1.66
N LEU A 296 -19.85 -19.22 0.65
CA LEU A 296 -18.44 -19.53 0.81
C LEU A 296 -17.79 -18.45 1.68
N THR A 297 -17.06 -18.88 2.70
CA THR A 297 -16.19 -17.99 3.49
C THR A 297 -14.91 -17.61 2.74
N GLY A 298 -14.51 -18.45 1.78
CA GLY A 298 -13.24 -18.36 1.07
C GLY A 298 -12.09 -19.09 1.75
N ASP A 299 -12.29 -19.56 2.99
CA ASP A 299 -11.33 -20.41 3.70
C ASP A 299 -11.44 -21.86 3.16
N TRP A 300 -10.30 -22.50 2.92
CA TRP A 300 -10.23 -23.87 2.39
C TRP A 300 -9.09 -24.66 3.02
N ARG A 301 -9.13 -25.98 2.96
CA ARG A 301 -8.01 -26.85 3.36
C ARG A 301 -7.98 -28.13 2.55
N PHE A 302 -6.84 -28.80 2.53
CA PHE A 302 -6.84 -30.22 2.22
C PHE A 302 -7.40 -31.00 3.42
N PRO A 303 -8.13 -32.12 3.19
CA PRO A 303 -8.65 -32.94 4.27
C PRO A 303 -7.58 -33.27 5.31
N GLY A 304 -7.85 -32.92 6.57
CA GLY A 304 -6.94 -33.15 7.71
C GLY A 304 -5.71 -32.23 7.78
N LYS A 305 -5.57 -31.21 6.92
CA LYS A 305 -4.50 -30.21 6.99
C LYS A 305 -4.98 -28.88 7.60
N ASP A 306 -4.04 -27.96 7.79
CA ASP A 306 -4.36 -26.60 8.24
C ASP A 306 -5.17 -25.82 7.21
N TRP A 307 -5.97 -24.88 7.70
CA TRP A 307 -6.76 -23.97 6.88
C TRP A 307 -5.88 -22.97 6.13
N ALA A 308 -6.00 -22.96 4.81
CA ALA A 308 -5.61 -21.87 3.96
C ALA A 308 -6.73 -20.81 3.98
N LEU A 309 -6.41 -19.65 4.51
CA LEU A 309 -7.42 -18.66 4.86
C LEU A 309 -7.70 -17.74 3.67
N ALA A 310 -8.95 -17.29 3.49
CA ALA A 310 -9.36 -16.40 2.40
C ALA A 310 -8.54 -15.09 2.34
N ARG A 311 -8.09 -14.66 3.53
CA ARG A 311 -7.28 -13.47 3.76
C ARG A 311 -5.78 -13.67 3.49
N GLU A 312 -5.35 -14.91 3.27
CA GLU A 312 -3.98 -15.21 2.88
C GLU A 312 -3.76 -14.98 1.39
N ILE A 313 -2.49 -14.75 1.07
CA ILE A 313 -2.05 -14.19 -0.20
C ILE A 313 -2.19 -15.23 -1.33
N HIS A 314 -2.99 -14.91 -2.34
CA HIS A 314 -3.05 -15.67 -3.58
C HIS A 314 -2.78 -14.73 -4.75
N TRP A 315 -1.58 -14.84 -5.32
CA TRP A 315 -1.22 -14.07 -6.52
C TRP A 315 -1.70 -14.80 -7.75
N ILE A 316 -2.47 -14.09 -8.57
CA ILE A 316 -2.75 -14.46 -9.95
C ILE A 316 -1.68 -13.79 -10.80
N SER A 317 -0.85 -14.59 -11.45
CA SER A 317 0.13 -14.11 -12.41
C SER A 317 -0.33 -14.45 -13.82
N ILE A 318 -0.34 -13.43 -14.68
CA ILE A 318 -0.51 -13.60 -16.12
C ILE A 318 0.86 -13.35 -16.76
N PRO A 319 1.73 -14.36 -16.90
CA PRO A 319 3.09 -14.16 -17.39
C PRO A 319 3.15 -13.72 -18.86
N TRP A 320 2.14 -14.04 -19.66
CA TRP A 320 2.07 -13.65 -21.07
C TRP A 320 0.64 -13.69 -21.58
N ILE A 321 0.38 -12.84 -22.58
CA ILE A 321 -0.80 -12.86 -23.44
C ILE A 321 -0.27 -12.76 -24.88
N LYS A 322 -0.73 -13.64 -25.77
CA LYS A 322 -0.33 -13.69 -27.18
C LYS A 322 -1.56 -13.77 -28.07
N ALA A 323 -1.58 -12.96 -29.12
CA ALA A 323 -2.56 -13.09 -30.20
C ALA A 323 -1.91 -13.83 -31.36
N GLU A 324 -2.57 -14.87 -31.86
CA GLU A 324 -2.13 -15.69 -32.98
C GLU A 324 -3.25 -15.72 -34.03
N LEU A 325 -2.88 -15.77 -35.31
CA LEU A 325 -3.83 -15.94 -36.42
C LEU A 325 -3.25 -17.00 -37.34
N THR A 326 -3.86 -18.19 -37.35
CA THR A 326 -3.45 -19.28 -38.25
C THR A 326 -4.58 -19.66 -39.20
N PRO A 327 -4.29 -20.18 -40.41
CA PRO A 327 -5.32 -20.67 -41.32
C PRO A 327 -6.16 -21.83 -40.76
N GLN A 328 -5.67 -22.54 -39.75
CA GLN A 328 -6.28 -23.76 -39.20
C GLN A 328 -7.18 -23.45 -38.00
N THR A 329 -6.75 -22.56 -37.10
CA THR A 329 -7.47 -22.22 -35.86
C THR A 329 -8.19 -20.87 -35.92
N GLY A 330 -7.88 -20.03 -36.91
CA GLY A 330 -8.40 -18.66 -36.99
C GLY A 330 -7.71 -17.72 -35.99
N PRO A 331 -8.31 -16.55 -35.68
CA PRO A 331 -7.80 -15.64 -34.68
C PRO A 331 -7.99 -16.20 -33.27
N GLU A 332 -6.92 -16.30 -32.50
CA GLU A 332 -6.91 -16.83 -31.13
C GLU A 332 -6.10 -15.92 -30.21
N ILE A 333 -6.60 -15.67 -29.01
CA ILE A 333 -5.83 -15.02 -27.93
C ILE A 333 -5.54 -16.08 -26.87
N ARG A 334 -4.25 -16.37 -26.67
CA ARG A 334 -3.76 -17.33 -25.68
C ARG A 334 -3.16 -16.58 -24.50
N THR A 335 -3.43 -17.07 -23.30
CA THR A 335 -2.87 -16.53 -22.06
C THR A 335 -2.61 -17.68 -21.09
N SER A 336 -1.66 -17.48 -20.19
CA SER A 336 -1.46 -18.37 -19.05
C SER A 336 -1.88 -17.62 -17.79
N LEU A 337 -2.66 -18.27 -16.93
CA LEU A 337 -3.10 -17.70 -15.67
C LEU A 337 -2.66 -18.66 -14.56
N VAL A 338 -1.66 -18.24 -13.80
CA VAL A 338 -1.01 -19.07 -12.78
C VAL A 338 -1.42 -18.58 -11.41
N VAL A 339 -2.11 -19.43 -10.67
CA VAL A 339 -2.44 -19.21 -9.25
C VAL A 339 -1.43 -19.99 -8.41
N LYS A 340 -0.65 -19.31 -7.58
CA LYS A 340 0.25 -19.97 -6.62
C LYS A 340 -0.34 -19.86 -5.21
N THR A 341 -0.53 -21.00 -4.57
CA THR A 341 -0.95 -21.12 -3.18
C THR A 341 0.26 -21.53 -2.33
N LEU A 342 0.39 -20.98 -1.11
CA LEU A 342 1.47 -21.35 -0.18
C LEU A 342 1.27 -22.73 0.48
N HIS A 343 0.05 -23.28 0.37
CA HIS A 343 -0.39 -24.50 1.05
C HIS A 343 -0.26 -25.77 0.18
N GLN A 344 0.46 -25.71 -0.94
CA GLN A 344 0.58 -26.85 -1.84
C GLN A 344 1.20 -28.05 -1.12
N PRO A 345 0.61 -29.26 -1.20
CA PRO A 345 1.23 -30.48 -0.70
C PRO A 345 2.56 -30.68 -1.41
N THR A 346 3.64 -30.83 -0.65
CA THR A 346 4.86 -31.43 -1.20
C THR A 346 4.53 -32.88 -1.53
N ASN A 347 4.49 -33.22 -2.81
CA ASN A 347 4.52 -34.60 -3.28
C ASN A 347 5.89 -35.23 -3.01
#